data_AF-S8DI47-F1
#
_entry.id   AF-S8DI47-F1
#
_cell.length_a   1.000
_cell.length_b   1.000
_cell.length_c   1.000
_cell.angle_alpha   90.00
_cell.angle_beta   90.00
_cell.angle_gamma   90.00
#
_symmetry.space_group_name_H-M   'P 1'
#
loop_
_entity.id
_entity.type
_entity.pdbx_description
1 polymer ?
#
loop_
_entity_poly.entity_id
_entity_poly.type
_entity_poly.pdbx_seq_one_letter_code
_entity_poly.pdbx_strand_id
1 'polypeptide(L)'
;ELESDQFQNFTNIQKSEDYYNDIIDNATGITEEVLAFARNIAHHPETWLDFPLLEEDEIDDFEISEAQSEHILAVELLAPRLAALRIELCPVHMSEGHFWMVYFVLLHSRLNKHDADSLSSPQLVEVRIRWMQELQKQVEE
;
A
#
# COMPACT_ATOMS: atom_id res chain seq x y z
N GLU A 1 26.78 9.00 -33.01
CA GLU A 1 25.56 9.43 -32.28
C GLU A 1 24.68 8.25 -31.87
N LEU A 2 24.33 7.31 -32.76
CA LEU A 2 23.51 6.13 -32.40
C LEU A 2 24.09 5.24 -31.27
N GLU A 3 25.42 5.12 -31.13
CA GLU A 3 26.05 4.32 -30.06
C GLU A 3 26.01 5.02 -28.69
N SER A 4 26.03 6.36 -28.63
CA SER A 4 25.97 7.07 -27.35
C SER A 4 24.57 7.01 -26.74
N ASP A 5 23.53 7.08 -27.57
CA ASP A 5 22.14 7.03 -27.10
C ASP A 5 21.78 5.64 -26.55
N GLN A 6 22.29 4.57 -27.17
CA GLN A 6 22.14 3.23 -26.62
C GLN A 6 22.87 3.06 -25.29
N PHE A 7 24.11 3.54 -25.18
CA PHE A 7 24.87 3.47 -23.94
C PHE A 7 24.22 4.27 -22.80
N GLN A 8 23.69 5.46 -23.09
CA GLN A 8 22.94 6.26 -22.12
C GLN A 8 21.66 5.54 -21.64
N ASN A 9 20.90 4.93 -22.56
CA ASN A 9 19.73 4.13 -22.20
C ASN A 9 20.10 2.92 -21.31
N PHE A 10 21.16 2.18 -21.64
CA PHE A 10 21.63 1.08 -20.78
C PHE A 10 22.00 1.56 -19.38
N THR A 11 22.74 2.68 -19.27
CA THR A 11 23.10 3.23 -17.95
C THR A 11 21.91 3.79 -17.19
N ASN A 12 20.89 4.31 -17.86
CA ASN A 12 19.68 4.82 -17.23
C ASN A 12 18.79 3.68 -16.75
N ILE A 13 18.68 2.60 -17.53
CA ILE A 13 17.96 1.39 -17.12
C ILE A 13 18.65 0.75 -15.92
N GLN A 14 19.97 0.57 -15.96
CA GLN A 14 20.71 -0.01 -14.83
C GLN A 14 20.59 0.84 -13.57
N LYS A 15 20.74 2.17 -13.68
CA LYS A 15 20.55 3.07 -12.52
C LYS A 15 19.12 3.04 -11.99
N SER A 16 18.13 2.85 -12.86
CA SER A 16 16.73 2.70 -12.47
C SER A 16 16.51 1.37 -11.74
N GLU A 17 17.06 0.26 -12.24
CA GLU A 17 16.96 -1.04 -11.58
C GLU A 17 17.67 -1.04 -10.23
N ASP A 18 18.90 -0.51 -10.16
CA ASP A 18 19.66 -0.42 -8.91
C ASP A 18 18.90 0.42 -7.86
N TYR A 19 18.24 1.51 -8.27
CA TYR A 19 17.41 2.34 -7.39
C TYR A 19 16.19 1.58 -6.85
N TYR A 20 15.47 0.87 -7.71
CA TYR A 20 14.30 0.09 -7.26
C TYR A 20 14.69 -1.11 -6.41
N ASN A 21 15.81 -1.76 -6.71
CA ASN A 21 16.35 -2.84 -5.88
C ASN A 21 16.73 -2.32 -4.49
N ASP A 22 17.37 -1.14 -4.40
CA ASP A 22 17.69 -0.51 -3.11
C ASP A 22 16.42 -0.18 -2.29
N ILE A 23 15.37 0.33 -2.94
CA ILE A 23 14.07 0.53 -2.26
C ILE A 23 13.50 -0.81 -1.78
N ILE A 24 13.47 -1.83 -2.64
CA ILE A 24 12.91 -3.15 -2.28
C ILE A 24 13.67 -3.76 -1.10
N ASP A 25 15.00 -3.67 -1.10
CA ASP A 25 15.87 -4.25 -0.08
C ASP A 25 15.76 -3.52 1.27
N ASN A 26 15.48 -2.21 1.25
CA ASN A 26 15.40 -1.38 2.46
C ASN A 26 13.96 -1.12 2.95
N ALA A 27 12.94 -1.41 2.14
CA ALA A 27 11.55 -1.12 2.47
C ALA A 27 11.06 -1.94 3.68
N THR A 28 10.45 -1.25 4.64
CA THR A 28 9.93 -1.85 5.86
C THR A 28 8.78 -2.82 5.58
N GLY A 29 8.75 -3.97 6.25
CA GLY A 29 7.59 -4.87 6.22
C GLY A 29 7.42 -5.69 4.92
N ILE A 30 8.41 -5.69 4.01
CA ILE A 30 8.40 -6.53 2.81
C ILE A 30 8.83 -7.95 3.17
N THR A 31 7.85 -8.81 3.49
CA THR A 31 8.06 -10.24 3.76
C THR A 31 7.21 -11.09 2.81
N GLU A 32 7.53 -12.38 2.67
CA GLU A 32 6.72 -13.27 1.82
C GLU A 32 5.26 -13.36 2.32
N GLU A 33 5.01 -13.26 3.64
CA GLU A 33 3.66 -13.21 4.19
C GLU A 33 2.90 -11.96 3.72
N VAL A 34 3.55 -10.81 3.76
CA VAL A 34 2.97 -9.54 3.28
C VAL A 34 2.73 -9.58 1.78
N LEU A 35 3.67 -10.09 0.98
CA LEU A 35 3.51 -10.20 -0.46
C LEU A 35 2.40 -11.19 -0.85
N ALA A 36 2.32 -12.33 -0.18
CA ALA A 36 1.23 -13.28 -0.37
C ALA A 36 -0.11 -12.64 -0.01
N PHE A 37 -0.18 -11.90 1.10
CA PHE A 37 -1.36 -11.14 1.48
C PHE A 37 -1.76 -10.12 0.41
N ALA A 38 -0.84 -9.24 -0.01
CA ALA A 38 -1.06 -8.22 -1.03
C ALA A 38 -1.57 -8.80 -2.35
N ARG A 39 -0.95 -9.89 -2.83
CA ARG A 39 -1.38 -10.61 -4.04
C ARG A 39 -2.78 -11.19 -3.90
N ASN A 40 -3.11 -11.74 -2.73
CA ASN A 40 -4.43 -12.34 -2.48
C ASN A 40 -5.52 -11.28 -2.43
N ILE A 41 -5.37 -10.25 -1.60
CA ILE A 41 -6.40 -9.21 -1.45
C ILE A 41 -6.66 -8.48 -2.75
N ALA A 42 -5.66 -8.32 -3.63
CA ALA A 42 -5.83 -7.66 -4.92
C ALA A 42 -6.80 -8.37 -5.89
N HIS A 43 -7.29 -9.57 -5.55
CA HIS A 43 -8.37 -10.25 -6.29
C HIS A 43 -9.77 -9.87 -5.79
N HIS A 44 -9.86 -9.08 -4.73
CA HIS A 44 -11.09 -8.79 -3.98
C HIS A 44 -11.36 -7.28 -3.95
N PRO A 45 -11.71 -6.62 -5.08
CA PRO A 45 -12.03 -5.19 -5.12
C PRO A 45 -13.13 -4.79 -4.12
N GLU A 46 -14.07 -5.70 -3.82
CA GLU A 46 -15.10 -5.53 -2.80
C GLU A 46 -14.52 -5.19 -1.42
N THR A 47 -13.30 -5.64 -1.12
CA THR A 47 -12.60 -5.32 0.12
C THR A 47 -12.36 -3.82 0.28
N TRP A 48 -12.14 -3.09 -0.82
CA TRP A 48 -11.98 -1.64 -0.80
C TRP A 48 -13.31 -0.91 -0.89
N LEU A 49 -14.19 -1.37 -1.80
CA LEU A 49 -15.47 -0.70 -2.08
C LEU A 49 -16.48 -0.81 -0.93
N ASP A 50 -16.49 -1.94 -0.22
CA ASP A 50 -17.39 -2.18 0.91
C ASP A 50 -16.70 -1.92 2.26
N PHE A 51 -15.47 -1.40 2.27
CA PHE A 51 -14.77 -1.13 3.53
C PHE A 51 -15.53 -0.06 4.32
N PRO A 52 -15.87 -0.31 5.59
CA PRO A 52 -16.58 0.66 6.44
C PRO A 52 -15.62 1.75 6.91
N LEU A 53 -15.10 2.52 5.95
CA LEU A 53 -14.29 3.70 6.22
C LEU A 53 -15.17 4.89 6.57
N LEU A 54 -14.54 5.88 7.18
CA LEU A 54 -15.12 7.18 7.51
C LEU A 54 -15.56 7.91 6.24
N GLU A 55 -16.38 8.95 6.39
CA GLU A 55 -16.83 9.75 5.26
C GLU A 55 -15.62 10.23 4.44
N GLU A 56 -15.71 10.20 3.09
CA GLU A 56 -14.60 10.56 2.17
C GLU A 56 -13.89 11.87 2.57
N ASP A 57 -14.65 12.80 3.12
CA ASP A 57 -14.20 14.12 3.59
C ASP A 57 -13.21 14.08 4.78
N GLU A 58 -13.19 13.01 5.59
CA GLU A 58 -12.24 12.86 6.72
C GLU A 58 -10.91 12.18 6.30
N ILE A 59 -10.86 11.58 5.11
CA ILE A 59 -9.79 10.67 4.71
C ILE A 59 -8.99 11.19 3.51
N ASP A 60 -9.52 12.18 2.77
CA ASP A 60 -8.80 12.77 1.64
C ASP A 60 -7.46 13.44 2.04
N ASP A 61 -7.24 13.63 3.35
CA ASP A 61 -6.00 14.12 3.96
C ASP A 61 -5.04 13.01 4.45
N PHE A 62 -5.17 11.75 4.00
CA PHE A 62 -4.24 10.69 4.41
C PHE A 62 -2.80 10.97 3.91
N GLU A 63 -1.95 11.38 4.84
CA GLU A 63 -0.53 11.65 4.57
C GLU A 63 0.27 10.36 4.59
N ILE A 64 0.84 10.01 3.44
CA ILE A 64 1.75 8.86 3.29
C ILE A 64 3.13 9.27 3.81
N SER A 65 3.61 8.60 4.87
CA SER A 65 4.96 8.81 5.41
C SER A 65 6.04 8.26 4.48
N GLU A 66 7.30 8.63 4.71
CA GLU A 66 8.45 8.12 3.92
C GLU A 66 8.50 6.58 3.94
N ALA A 67 8.42 5.96 5.13
CA ALA A 67 8.43 4.51 5.27
C ALA A 67 7.23 3.83 4.57
N GLN A 68 6.05 4.48 4.59
CA GLN A 68 4.88 3.99 3.89
C GLN A 68 5.03 4.10 2.37
N SER A 69 5.63 5.20 1.89
CA SER A 69 5.91 5.42 0.46
C SER A 69 6.88 4.38 -0.08
N GLU A 70 7.97 4.11 0.63
CA GLU A 70 8.93 3.05 0.27
C GLU A 70 8.27 1.67 0.24
N HIS A 71 7.44 1.36 1.24
CA HIS A 71 6.66 0.12 1.26
C HIS A 71 5.70 0.02 0.06
N ILE A 72 4.98 1.10 -0.25
CA ILE A 72 4.05 1.18 -1.39
C ILE A 72 4.80 0.88 -2.69
N LEU A 73 5.93 1.55 -2.92
CA LEU A 73 6.73 1.35 -4.12
C LEU A 73 7.20 -0.11 -4.23
N ALA A 74 7.72 -0.68 -3.13
CA ALA A 74 8.17 -2.07 -3.13
C ALA A 74 7.03 -3.05 -3.38
N VAL A 75 5.85 -2.87 -2.75
CA VAL A 75 4.72 -3.78 -2.95
C VAL A 75 4.08 -3.64 -4.34
N GLU A 76 4.03 -2.44 -4.92
CA GLU A 76 3.54 -2.25 -6.29
C GLU A 76 4.41 -3.00 -7.31
N LEU A 77 5.73 -2.99 -7.11
CA LEU A 77 6.68 -3.72 -7.95
C LEU A 77 6.57 -5.24 -7.76
N LEU A 78 6.45 -5.71 -6.52
CA LEU A 78 6.49 -7.14 -6.16
C LEU A 78 5.12 -7.84 -6.19
N ALA A 79 4.04 -7.06 -6.21
CA ALA A 79 2.66 -7.51 -6.36
C ALA A 79 1.93 -6.68 -7.44
N PRO A 80 2.25 -6.85 -8.73
CA PRO A 80 1.71 -6.02 -9.82
C PRO A 80 0.18 -6.02 -9.93
N ARG A 81 -0.49 -7.07 -9.42
CA ARG A 81 -1.95 -7.13 -9.37
C ARG A 81 -2.55 -6.10 -8.42
N LEU A 82 -1.88 -5.80 -7.31
CA LEU A 82 -2.31 -4.75 -6.38
C LEU A 82 -2.19 -3.37 -7.03
N ALA A 83 -1.09 -3.12 -7.74
CA ALA A 83 -0.90 -1.90 -8.53
C ALA A 83 -1.97 -1.76 -9.64
N ALA A 84 -2.29 -2.85 -10.34
CA ALA A 84 -3.36 -2.86 -11.34
C ALA A 84 -4.73 -2.54 -10.71
N LEU A 85 -5.05 -3.14 -9.56
CA LEU A 85 -6.29 -2.84 -8.84
C LEU A 85 -6.37 -1.36 -8.42
N ARG A 86 -5.26 -0.78 -7.94
CA ARG A 86 -5.21 0.65 -7.62
C ARG A 86 -5.54 1.52 -8.83
N ILE A 87 -5.00 1.19 -10.00
CA ILE A 87 -5.28 1.91 -11.25
C ILE A 87 -6.74 1.76 -11.67
N GLU A 88 -7.37 0.62 -11.39
CA GLU A 88 -8.79 0.38 -11.69
C GLU A 88 -9.72 1.17 -10.76
N LEU A 89 -9.38 1.27 -9.47
CA LEU A 89 -10.23 1.92 -8.48
C LEU A 89 -9.99 3.44 -8.39
N CYS A 90 -8.76 3.91 -8.59
CA CYS A 90 -8.42 5.32 -8.43
C CYS A 90 -8.32 6.05 -9.79
N PRO A 91 -8.82 7.30 -9.91
CA PRO A 91 -9.51 8.09 -8.90
C PRO A 91 -11.05 7.95 -8.95
N VAL A 92 -11.59 7.01 -9.74
CA VAL A 92 -13.02 6.97 -10.05
C VAL A 92 -13.87 6.57 -8.85
N HIS A 93 -13.36 5.65 -8.01
CA HIS A 93 -14.09 5.11 -6.87
C HIS A 93 -13.56 5.62 -5.51
N MET A 94 -12.29 6.03 -5.44
CA MET A 94 -11.66 6.58 -4.23
C MET A 94 -10.32 7.25 -4.56
N SER A 95 -9.81 8.09 -3.66
CA SER A 95 -8.46 8.65 -3.77
C SER A 95 -7.38 7.60 -3.50
N GLU A 96 -6.14 7.86 -3.95
CA GLU A 96 -5.02 6.94 -3.70
C GLU A 96 -4.73 6.80 -2.20
N GLY A 97 -4.92 7.88 -1.42
CA GLY A 97 -4.80 7.87 0.03
C GLY A 97 -5.76 6.88 0.68
N HIS A 98 -7.05 6.91 0.28
CA HIS A 98 -8.05 5.95 0.72
C HIS A 98 -7.66 4.51 0.42
N PHE A 99 -7.22 4.24 -0.81
CA PHE A 99 -6.82 2.91 -1.24
C PHE A 99 -5.70 2.34 -0.36
N TRP A 100 -4.66 3.14 -0.11
CA TRP A 100 -3.53 2.73 0.71
C TRP A 100 -3.86 2.66 2.20
N MET A 101 -4.78 3.50 2.67
CA MET A 101 -5.25 3.43 4.04
C MET A 101 -5.97 2.11 4.31
N VAL A 102 -6.89 1.67 3.45
CA VAL A 102 -7.52 0.32 3.53
C VAL A 102 -6.45 -0.76 3.57
N TYR A 103 -5.48 -0.69 2.66
CA TYR A 103 -4.38 -1.64 2.59
C TYR A 103 -3.61 -1.75 3.92
N PHE A 104 -3.16 -0.62 4.49
CA PHE A 104 -2.38 -0.61 5.73
C PHE A 104 -3.19 -1.04 6.94
N VAL A 105 -4.48 -0.67 7.00
CA VAL A 105 -5.40 -1.12 8.05
C VAL A 105 -5.49 -2.64 8.09
N LEU A 106 -5.66 -3.28 6.92
CA LEU A 106 -5.72 -4.74 6.80
C LEU A 106 -4.36 -5.40 7.03
N LEU A 107 -3.29 -4.80 6.49
CA LEU A 107 -1.93 -5.31 6.56
C LEU A 107 -1.41 -5.39 8.00
N HIS A 108 -1.81 -4.46 8.87
CA HIS A 108 -1.27 -4.37 10.24
C HIS A 108 -1.32 -5.71 11.01
N SER A 109 -2.31 -6.57 10.77
CA SER A 109 -2.43 -7.88 11.43
C SER A 109 -1.36 -8.91 10.98
N ARG A 110 -0.69 -8.66 9.86
CA ARG A 110 0.33 -9.52 9.23
C ARG A 110 1.75 -9.03 9.43
N LEU A 111 1.92 -7.85 10.04
CA LEU A 111 3.22 -7.29 10.35
C LEU A 111 3.70 -7.78 11.71
N ASN A 112 5.02 -7.96 11.84
CA ASN A 112 5.62 -8.04 13.16
C ASN A 112 5.47 -6.69 13.87
N LYS A 113 5.64 -6.68 15.20
CA LYS A 113 5.43 -5.46 15.99
C LYS A 113 6.26 -4.27 15.51
N HIS A 114 7.53 -4.50 15.18
CA HIS A 114 8.44 -3.42 14.78
C HIS A 114 7.98 -2.76 13.47
N ASP A 115 7.67 -3.57 12.46
CA ASP A 115 7.25 -3.05 11.16
C ASP A 115 5.85 -2.45 11.22
N ALA A 116 4.96 -3.01 12.05
CA ALA A 116 3.65 -2.44 12.33
C ALA A 116 3.77 -1.04 12.95
N ASP A 117 4.64 -0.88 13.95
CA ASP A 117 4.86 0.41 14.60
C ASP A 117 5.45 1.43 13.60
N SER A 118 6.36 1.00 12.72
CA SER A 118 6.99 1.85 11.71
C SER A 118 6.08 2.24 10.55
N LEU A 119 5.15 1.38 10.15
CA LEU A 119 4.19 1.63 9.07
C LEU A 119 2.87 2.23 9.57
N SER A 120 2.72 2.41 10.87
CA SER A 120 1.56 3.03 11.47
C SER A 120 1.61 4.55 11.38
N SER A 121 0.44 5.18 11.43
CA SER A 121 0.27 6.61 11.62
C SER A 121 -0.87 6.87 12.59
N PRO A 122 -0.96 8.06 13.21
CA PRO A 122 -2.10 8.41 14.06
C PRO A 122 -3.45 8.18 13.36
N GLN A 123 -3.54 8.52 12.07
CA GLN A 123 -4.74 8.31 11.25
C GLN A 123 -5.08 6.81 11.12
N LEU A 124 -4.10 5.95 10.82
CA LEU A 124 -4.32 4.49 10.71
C LEU A 124 -4.76 3.87 12.03
N VAL A 125 -4.20 4.33 13.15
CA VAL A 125 -4.61 3.85 14.48
C VAL A 125 -6.07 4.21 14.75
N GLU A 126 -6.48 5.44 14.44
CA GLU A 126 -7.85 5.89 14.62
C GLU A 126 -8.84 5.10 13.77
N VAL A 127 -8.55 4.93 12.47
CA VAL A 127 -9.38 4.14 11.55
C VAL A 127 -9.52 2.70 12.04
N ARG A 128 -8.43 2.09 12.53
CA ARG A 128 -8.47 0.73 13.10
C ARG A 128 -9.33 0.65 14.36
N ILE A 129 -9.24 1.63 15.25
CA ILE A 129 -10.07 1.65 16.47
C ILE A 129 -11.55 1.72 16.10
N ARG A 130 -11.91 2.64 15.20
CA ARG A 130 -13.30 2.82 14.75
C ARG A 130 -13.81 1.58 14.02
N TRP A 131 -13.00 0.98 13.14
CA TRP A 131 -13.36 -0.26 12.46
C TRP A 131 -13.59 -1.42 13.43
N MET A 132 -12.73 -1.59 14.44
CA MET A 132 -12.93 -2.63 15.47
C MET A 132 -14.21 -2.40 16.29
N GLN A 133 -14.56 -1.14 16.58
CA GLN A 133 -15.82 -0.80 17.27
C GLN A 133 -17.04 -1.14 16.41
N GLU A 134 -17.01 -0.84 15.11
CA GLU A 134 -18.11 -1.16 14.20
C GLU A 134 -18.29 -2.68 14.04
N LEU A 135 -17.18 -3.44 13.94
CA LEU A 135 -17.24 -4.90 13.93
C LEU A 135 -17.86 -5.48 15.21
N GLN A 136 -17.57 -4.89 16.38
CA GLN A 136 -18.18 -5.33 17.64
C GLN A 136 -19.69 -5.10 17.64
N LYS A 137 -20.16 -3.96 17.11
CA LYS A 137 -21.58 -3.63 17.04
C LYS A 137 -22.37 -4.58 16.13
N GLN A 138 -21.78 -5.01 15.01
CA GLN A 138 -22.42 -5.94 14.08
C GLN A 138 -22.50 -7.39 14.59
N VAL A 139 -21.67 -7.77 15.57
CA VAL A 139 -21.69 -9.11 16.20
C VAL A 139 -22.73 -9.19 17.34
N GLU A 140 -23.18 -8.04 17.86
CA GLU A 140 -24.18 -7.94 18.92
C GLU A 140 -25.64 -7.87 18.42
N GLU A 141 -25.84 -7.75 17.10
CA GLU A 141 -27.17 -7.79 16.42
C GLU A 141 -27.51 -9.20 15.88
#